data_AF-D3U076-F1
#
_entry.id   AF-D3U076-F1
#
_cell.length_a   1.000
_cell.length_b   1.000
_cell.length_c   1.000
_cell.angle_alpha   90.00
_cell.angle_beta   90.00
_cell.angle_gamma   90.00
#
_symmetry.space_group_name_H-M   'P 1'
#
loop_
_entity.id
_entity.type
_entity.pdbx_description
1 polymer ?
#
loop_
_entity_poly.entity_id
_entity_poly.type
_entity_poly.pdbx_seq_one_letter_code
_entity_poly.pdbx_strand_id
1 'polypeptide(L)'
;LRNFNLFRLESTYEIREDIQEAVPHLHSYIGKEGETAFRGWSRMAVPIKEFKITELKQPNIGEVKPASLTATVTYSISSYPAKMKAEWDSLKEHDVLFLLSIRPLFEPLSEEEAEKATVPEKLGLLYVRGCEVIEVADEEGVLMNDFTGRIKRDEWKPPKGNVRTVTVSMDTAQYHMDVSDAAAKGGEDVYSTFNVLVRRKPKENNFKA
;
A
#
# COMPACT_ATOMS: atom_id res chain seq x y z
N LEU A 1 -0.66 20.45 -19.32
CA LEU A 1 0.64 19.80 -19.01
C LEU A 1 1.40 20.43 -17.84
N ARG A 2 1.69 21.74 -17.86
CA ARG A 2 2.48 22.40 -16.78
C ARG A 2 1.83 22.31 -15.39
N ASN A 3 0.53 22.58 -15.28
CA ASN A 3 -0.21 22.46 -14.01
C ASN A 3 -0.31 21.01 -13.51
N PHE A 4 -0.51 20.04 -14.42
CA PHE A 4 -0.52 18.61 -14.08
C PHE A 4 0.81 18.14 -13.50
N ASN A 5 1.94 18.58 -14.08
CA ASN A 5 3.27 18.21 -13.58
C ASN A 5 3.58 18.87 -12.24
N LEU A 6 3.20 20.14 -12.04
CA LEU A 6 3.36 20.82 -10.76
C LEU A 6 2.55 20.14 -9.65
N PHE A 7 1.27 19.85 -9.89
CA PHE A 7 0.42 19.15 -8.94
C PHE A 7 0.93 17.74 -8.61
N ARG A 8 1.44 17.02 -9.63
CA ARG A 8 2.06 15.70 -9.44
C ARG A 8 3.32 15.78 -8.57
N LEU A 9 4.16 16.80 -8.77
CA LEU A 9 5.39 16.99 -7.98
C LEU A 9 5.07 17.38 -6.53
N GLU A 10 4.10 18.26 -6.31
CA GLU A 10 3.62 18.66 -4.98
C GLU A 10 3.03 17.45 -4.23
N SER A 11 2.13 16.70 -4.87
CA SER A 11 1.56 15.47 -4.31
C SER A 11 2.63 14.41 -4.02
N THR A 12 3.66 14.30 -4.86
CA THR A 12 4.79 13.38 -4.63
C THR A 12 5.59 13.77 -3.40
N TYR A 13 5.74 15.07 -3.13
CA TYR A 13 6.41 15.56 -1.94
C TYR A 13 5.64 15.20 -0.67
N GLU A 14 4.33 15.45 -0.66
CA GLU A 14 3.46 15.07 0.47
C GLU A 14 3.48 13.55 0.73
N ILE A 15 3.37 12.74 -0.33
CA ILE A 15 3.46 11.27 -0.21
C ILE A 15 4.80 10.85 0.39
N ARG A 16 5.89 11.51 -0.01
CA ARG A 16 7.22 11.24 0.53
C ARG A 16 7.32 11.62 2.01
N GLU A 17 6.66 12.67 2.47
CA GLU A 17 6.59 13.04 3.88
C GLU A 17 5.73 12.05 4.68
N ASP A 18 4.56 11.68 4.17
CA ASP A 18 3.68 10.68 4.79
C ASP A 18 4.42 9.34 5.02
N ILE A 19 5.19 8.88 4.04
CA ILE A 19 6.00 7.66 4.16
C ILE A 19 7.12 7.83 5.20
N GLN A 20 7.81 8.97 5.19
CA GLN A 20 8.89 9.27 6.15
C GLN A 20 8.38 9.37 7.59
N GLU A 21 7.18 9.88 7.80
CA GLU A 21 6.54 9.94 9.12
C GLU A 21 6.09 8.54 9.55
N ALA A 22 5.44 7.78 8.66
CA ALA A 22 4.75 6.55 9.03
C ALA A 22 5.66 5.33 9.20
N VAL A 23 6.66 5.15 8.34
CA VAL A 23 7.49 3.92 8.28
C VAL A 23 8.39 3.73 9.50
N PRO A 24 9.09 4.74 10.04
CA PRO A 24 9.95 4.57 11.21
C PRO A 24 9.25 3.98 12.44
N HIS A 25 7.96 4.30 12.61
CA HIS A 25 7.15 3.79 13.72
C HIS A 25 6.84 2.30 13.65
N LEU A 26 6.97 1.66 12.48
CA LEU A 26 6.81 0.21 12.34
C LEU A 26 7.98 -0.58 12.92
N HIS A 27 9.13 0.07 13.13
CA HIS A 27 10.36 -0.54 13.64
C HIS A 27 10.69 -1.85 12.92
N SER A 28 10.95 -1.77 11.61
CA SER A 28 11.36 -2.92 10.81
C SER A 28 12.68 -3.51 11.31
N TYR A 29 12.80 -4.82 11.33
CA TYR A 29 14.01 -5.56 11.68
C TYR A 29 14.09 -6.86 10.89
N ILE A 30 15.28 -7.47 10.87
CA ILE A 30 15.48 -8.79 10.26
C ILE A 30 15.14 -9.86 11.29
N GLY A 31 14.15 -10.69 10.96
CA GLY A 31 13.71 -11.81 11.76
C GLY A 31 14.73 -12.95 11.82
N LYS A 32 14.36 -14.03 12.50
CA LYS A 32 15.30 -15.14 12.76
C LYS A 32 15.63 -15.93 11.51
N GLU A 33 14.75 -15.94 10.52
CA GLU A 33 14.88 -16.67 9.27
C GLU A 33 15.36 -15.75 8.12
N GLY A 34 15.76 -14.51 8.45
CA GLY A 34 16.20 -13.50 7.48
C GLY A 34 15.06 -12.70 6.85
N GLU A 35 13.82 -12.93 7.28
CA GLU A 35 12.63 -12.24 6.80
C GLU A 35 12.53 -10.81 7.35
N THR A 36 11.85 -9.92 6.63
CA THR A 36 11.53 -8.59 7.19
C THR A 36 10.35 -8.72 8.14
N ALA A 37 10.55 -8.30 9.39
CA ALA A 37 9.53 -8.30 10.43
C ALA A 37 9.36 -6.91 11.04
N PHE A 38 8.23 -6.69 11.72
CA PHE A 38 7.84 -5.41 12.32
C PHE A 38 7.41 -5.61 13.76
N ARG A 39 7.91 -4.76 14.67
CA ARG A 39 7.56 -4.82 16.11
C ARG A 39 6.88 -3.56 16.63
N GLY A 40 6.90 -2.49 15.83
CA GLY A 40 6.23 -1.23 16.12
C GLY A 40 4.83 -1.17 15.54
N TRP A 41 4.22 -0.01 15.65
CA TRP A 41 2.90 0.27 15.10
C TRP A 41 2.89 1.70 14.56
N SER A 42 2.15 1.92 13.49
CA SER A 42 1.98 3.23 12.89
C SER A 42 0.49 3.51 12.72
N ARG A 43 0.07 4.75 13.00
CA ARG A 43 -1.33 5.15 12.77
C ARG A 43 -1.69 5.06 11.28
N MET A 44 -0.73 5.36 10.41
CA MET A 44 -0.92 5.52 8.96
C MET A 44 -0.39 4.35 8.12
N ALA A 45 0.42 3.47 8.71
CA ALA A 45 0.96 2.29 8.03
C ALA A 45 0.63 1.01 8.77
N VAL A 46 0.50 -0.12 8.08
CA VAL A 46 0.27 -1.44 8.66
C VAL A 46 1.06 -2.50 7.90
N PRO A 47 1.68 -3.49 8.59
CA PRO A 47 2.29 -4.62 7.91
C PRO A 47 1.26 -5.44 7.13
N ILE A 48 1.61 -5.81 5.90
CA ILE A 48 0.80 -6.66 5.04
C ILE A 48 0.98 -8.12 5.50
N LYS A 49 -0.13 -8.84 5.66
CA LYS A 49 -0.13 -10.29 5.86
C LYS A 49 -0.02 -11.03 4.53
N GLU A 50 -0.76 -10.56 3.52
CA GLU A 50 -0.77 -11.17 2.19
C GLU A 50 -1.09 -10.11 1.14
N PHE A 51 -0.38 -10.17 0.02
CA PHE A 51 -0.71 -9.43 -1.20
C PHE A 51 -0.87 -10.44 -2.34
N LYS A 52 -1.93 -10.30 -3.14
CA LYS A 52 -2.19 -11.19 -4.26
C LYS A 52 -2.86 -10.46 -5.41
N ILE A 53 -2.31 -10.60 -6.61
CA ILE A 53 -3.01 -10.20 -7.84
C ILE A 53 -4.16 -11.18 -8.08
N THR A 54 -5.38 -10.67 -8.19
CA THR A 54 -6.60 -11.48 -8.33
C THR A 54 -7.12 -11.52 -9.74
N GLU A 55 -7.03 -10.41 -10.48
CA GLU A 55 -7.51 -10.33 -11.86
C GLU A 55 -6.57 -9.46 -12.70
N LEU A 56 -6.22 -9.96 -13.88
CA LEU A 56 -5.49 -9.24 -14.91
C LEU A 56 -6.25 -9.37 -16.22
N LYS A 57 -6.82 -8.26 -16.73
CA LYS A 57 -7.54 -8.27 -18.00
C LYS A 57 -6.60 -8.01 -19.17
N GLN A 58 -6.84 -8.72 -20.27
CA GLN A 58 -6.06 -8.58 -21.50
C GLN A 58 -6.08 -7.13 -22.00
N PRO A 59 -5.01 -6.67 -22.67
CA PRO A 59 -4.97 -5.35 -23.29
C PRO A 59 -6.15 -5.14 -24.25
N ASN A 60 -6.66 -3.90 -24.30
CA ASN A 60 -7.61 -3.51 -25.32
C ASN A 60 -6.95 -3.49 -26.70
N ILE A 61 -7.74 -3.53 -27.77
CA ILE A 61 -7.23 -3.45 -29.14
C ILE A 61 -6.43 -2.14 -29.31
N GLY A 62 -5.16 -2.28 -29.69
CA GLY A 62 -4.25 -1.15 -29.88
C GLY A 62 -3.47 -0.73 -28.63
N GLU A 63 -3.71 -1.34 -27.46
CA GLU A 63 -2.94 -1.13 -26.25
C GLU A 63 -1.98 -2.29 -25.98
N VAL A 64 -0.84 -1.99 -25.34
CA VAL A 64 0.14 -3.00 -24.89
C VAL A 64 0.00 -3.31 -23.40
N LYS A 65 -0.53 -2.37 -22.62
CA LYS A 65 -0.76 -2.53 -21.19
C LYS A 65 -2.07 -3.27 -20.93
N PRO A 66 -2.20 -3.97 -19.80
CA PRO A 66 -3.46 -4.59 -19.38
C PRO A 66 -4.61 -3.58 -19.29
N ALA A 67 -5.83 -4.01 -19.61
CA ALA A 67 -7.03 -3.16 -19.52
C ALA A 67 -7.42 -2.87 -18.06
N SER A 68 -7.24 -3.83 -17.16
CA SER A 68 -7.41 -3.64 -15.72
C SER A 68 -6.52 -4.61 -14.93
N LEU A 69 -6.16 -4.20 -13.72
CA LEU A 69 -5.43 -5.00 -12.76
C LEU A 69 -6.05 -4.81 -11.37
N THR A 70 -6.49 -5.91 -10.78
CA THR A 70 -7.07 -5.97 -9.43
C THR A 70 -6.20 -6.85 -8.55
N ALA A 71 -6.02 -6.44 -7.29
CA ALA A 71 -5.31 -7.21 -6.28
C ALA A 71 -6.05 -7.17 -4.93
N THR A 72 -5.73 -8.11 -4.06
CA THR A 72 -6.20 -8.14 -2.67
C THR A 72 -5.04 -7.94 -1.72
N VAL A 73 -5.25 -7.12 -0.70
CA VAL A 73 -4.29 -6.86 0.37
C VAL A 73 -4.93 -7.21 1.69
N THR A 74 -4.35 -8.17 2.40
CA THR A 74 -4.82 -8.61 3.71
C THR A 74 -3.88 -8.05 4.78
N TYR A 75 -4.45 -7.45 5.83
CA TYR A 75 -3.68 -6.93 6.97
C TYR A 75 -4.44 -7.14 8.28
N SER A 76 -3.75 -6.97 9.40
CA SER A 76 -4.33 -7.10 10.74
C SER A 76 -4.16 -5.81 11.53
N ILE A 77 -5.26 -5.34 12.09
CA ILE A 77 -5.29 -4.18 12.99
C ILE A 77 -5.38 -4.59 14.46
N SER A 78 -5.19 -5.88 14.78
CA SER A 78 -5.37 -6.43 16.13
C SER A 78 -4.60 -5.68 17.22
N SER A 79 -3.37 -5.28 16.94
CA SER A 79 -2.47 -4.55 17.83
C SER A 79 -2.79 -3.06 17.97
N TYR A 80 -3.74 -2.53 17.19
CA TYR A 80 -3.99 -1.09 17.13
C TYR A 80 -5.01 -0.65 18.18
N PRO A 81 -4.86 0.56 18.77
CA PRO A 81 -5.88 1.14 19.64
C PRO A 81 -7.22 1.33 18.91
N ALA A 82 -8.33 1.29 19.65
CA ALA A 82 -9.69 1.36 19.10
C ALA A 82 -9.92 2.53 18.13
N LYS A 83 -9.34 3.71 18.44
CA LYS A 83 -9.42 4.88 17.56
C LYS A 83 -8.76 4.65 16.20
N MET A 84 -7.60 4.00 16.17
CA MET A 84 -6.90 3.71 14.92
C MET A 84 -7.59 2.60 14.14
N LYS A 85 -8.12 1.58 14.84
CA LYS A 85 -8.96 0.55 14.22
C LYS A 85 -10.12 1.19 13.47
N ALA A 86 -10.85 2.11 14.10
CA ALA A 86 -11.94 2.84 13.46
C ALA A 86 -11.49 3.67 12.24
N GLU A 87 -10.29 4.25 12.26
CA GLU A 87 -9.74 4.97 11.10
C GLU A 87 -9.41 4.04 9.93
N TRP A 88 -8.87 2.84 10.19
CA TRP A 88 -8.64 1.83 9.15
C TRP A 88 -9.94 1.18 8.66
N ASP A 89 -10.93 1.05 9.53
CA ASP A 89 -12.27 0.58 9.17
C ASP A 89 -13.07 1.62 8.37
N SER A 90 -12.64 2.89 8.36
CA SER A 90 -13.29 3.98 7.63
C SER A 90 -12.84 4.16 6.18
N LEU A 91 -11.99 3.26 5.66
CA LEU A 91 -11.55 3.27 4.26
C LEU A 91 -12.75 3.18 3.30
N LYS A 92 -12.71 4.01 2.26
CA LYS A 92 -13.79 4.15 1.27
C LYS A 92 -13.29 3.75 -0.12
N GLU A 93 -14.23 3.47 -1.01
CA GLU A 93 -13.92 3.37 -2.44
C GLU A 93 -13.24 4.65 -2.91
N HIS A 94 -12.32 4.48 -3.85
CA HIS A 94 -11.48 5.53 -4.42
C HIS A 94 -10.43 6.11 -3.45
N ASP A 95 -10.36 5.65 -2.19
CA ASP A 95 -9.24 6.00 -1.35
C ASP A 95 -7.94 5.46 -1.96
N VAL A 96 -6.94 6.33 -2.11
CA VAL A 96 -5.61 5.92 -2.54
C VAL A 96 -4.78 5.42 -1.36
N LEU A 97 -4.19 4.25 -1.55
CA LEU A 97 -3.26 3.60 -0.62
C LEU A 97 -1.92 3.36 -1.32
N PHE A 98 -0.86 3.19 -0.53
CA PHE A 98 0.49 2.92 -1.02
C PHE A 98 0.99 1.59 -0.50
N LEU A 99 1.46 0.76 -1.42
CA LEU A 99 2.13 -0.50 -1.18
C LEU A 99 3.63 -0.23 -1.16
N LEU A 100 4.29 -0.62 -0.07
CA LEU A 100 5.71 -0.45 0.11
C LEU A 100 6.40 -1.81 0.26
N SER A 101 7.62 -1.88 -0.25
CA SER A 101 8.54 -2.99 0.00
C SER A 101 9.69 -2.45 0.85
N ILE A 102 9.68 -2.81 2.13
CA ILE A 102 10.72 -2.45 3.10
C ILE A 102 11.66 -3.63 3.29
N ARG A 103 12.97 -3.40 3.21
CA ARG A 103 14.02 -4.38 3.52
C ARG A 103 15.02 -3.68 4.46
N PRO A 104 14.94 -3.92 5.78
CA PRO A 104 15.85 -3.29 6.73
C PRO A 104 17.28 -3.74 6.48
N LEU A 105 18.24 -2.85 6.76
CA LEU A 105 19.65 -3.16 6.67
C LEU A 105 20.03 -4.14 7.79
N PHE A 106 20.94 -5.07 7.46
CA PHE A 106 21.44 -6.06 8.42
C PHE A 106 22.28 -5.43 9.52
N GLU A 107 23.12 -4.47 9.14
CA GLU A 107 23.88 -3.65 10.07
C GLU A 107 23.28 -2.24 10.12
N PRO A 108 23.11 -1.66 11.33
CA PRO A 108 22.78 -0.25 11.45
C PRO A 108 23.87 0.58 10.78
N LEU A 109 23.46 1.61 10.03
CA LEU A 109 24.39 2.59 9.50
C LEU A 109 25.17 3.24 10.65
N SER A 110 26.48 3.41 10.47
CA SER A 110 27.28 4.28 11.35
C SER A 110 26.74 5.72 11.33
N GLU A 111 27.09 6.55 12.31
CA GLU A 111 26.64 7.95 12.34
C GLU A 111 27.00 8.70 11.05
N GLU A 112 28.20 8.48 10.51
CA GLU A 112 28.66 9.10 9.26
C GLU A 112 27.88 8.60 8.03
N GLU A 113 27.59 7.30 7.96
CA GLU A 113 26.80 6.72 6.88
C GLU A 113 25.33 7.16 6.98
N ALA A 114 24.79 7.25 8.20
CA ALA A 114 23.45 7.74 8.44
C ALA A 114 23.32 9.22 8.05
N GLU A 115 24.34 10.06 8.24
CA GLU A 115 24.29 11.45 7.76
C GLU A 115 24.23 11.53 6.23
N LYS A 116 24.96 10.67 5.54
CA LYS A 116 25.05 10.66 4.07
C LYS A 116 23.91 9.90 3.37
N ALA A 117 23.26 8.97 4.08
CA ALA A 117 22.22 8.13 3.52
C ALA A 117 20.98 8.92 3.12
N THR A 118 20.46 8.58 1.95
CA THR A 118 19.19 9.08 1.43
C THR A 118 18.02 8.56 2.29
N VAL A 119 16.87 9.22 2.15
CA VAL A 119 15.65 8.80 2.85
C VAL A 119 15.28 7.34 2.57
N PRO A 120 15.24 6.87 1.30
CA PRO A 120 14.91 5.47 1.03
C PRO A 120 15.89 4.49 1.69
N GLU A 121 17.19 4.77 1.67
CA GLU A 121 18.22 3.92 2.29
C GLU A 121 18.02 3.82 3.81
N LYS A 122 17.77 4.96 4.47
CA LYS A 122 17.49 5.00 5.92
C LYS A 122 16.26 4.18 6.31
N LEU A 123 15.24 4.18 5.45
CA LEU A 123 14.00 3.45 5.67
C LEU A 123 14.06 1.99 5.21
N GLY A 124 15.12 1.58 4.50
CA GLY A 124 15.14 0.32 3.77
C GLY A 124 14.05 0.23 2.68
N LEU A 125 13.60 1.37 2.14
CA LEU A 125 12.51 1.43 1.17
C LEU A 125 13.02 1.10 -0.24
N LEU A 126 12.50 0.02 -0.82
CA LEU A 126 12.86 -0.44 -2.16
C LEU A 126 11.84 -0.02 -3.22
N TYR A 127 10.56 -0.25 -2.95
CA TYR A 127 9.48 0.00 -3.91
C TYR A 127 8.32 0.73 -3.25
N VAL A 128 7.67 1.59 -4.04
CA VAL A 128 6.43 2.28 -3.71
C VAL A 128 5.48 2.13 -4.90
N ARG A 129 4.27 1.59 -4.68
CA ARG A 129 3.22 1.56 -5.70
C ARG A 129 1.92 2.09 -5.13
N GLY A 130 1.24 2.93 -5.90
CA GLY A 130 -0.10 3.40 -5.57
C GLY A 130 -1.15 2.37 -5.99
N CYS A 131 -2.20 2.27 -5.19
CA CYS A 131 -3.38 1.47 -5.48
C CYS A 131 -4.62 2.21 -4.97
N GLU A 132 -5.78 1.87 -5.52
CA GLU A 132 -7.04 2.55 -5.21
C GLU A 132 -8.05 1.54 -4.71
N VAL A 133 -8.67 1.82 -3.56
CA VAL A 133 -9.64 0.93 -2.92
C VAL A 133 -10.87 0.76 -3.80
N ILE A 134 -11.24 -0.51 -4.04
CA ILE A 134 -12.50 -0.90 -4.67
C ILE A 134 -13.49 -1.27 -3.56
N GLU A 135 -13.12 -2.23 -2.72
CA GLU A 135 -13.96 -2.75 -1.64
C GLU A 135 -13.14 -3.23 -0.45
N VAL A 136 -13.76 -3.27 0.72
CA VAL A 136 -13.14 -3.72 1.98
C VAL A 136 -14.03 -4.79 2.59
N ALA A 137 -13.44 -5.93 2.97
CA ALA A 137 -14.11 -7.00 3.68
C ALA A 137 -13.51 -7.20 5.08
N ASP A 138 -14.35 -7.63 6.02
CA ASP A 138 -13.94 -8.03 7.36
C ASP A 138 -13.36 -9.45 7.40
N GLU A 139 -13.03 -9.96 8.59
CA GLU A 139 -12.40 -11.27 8.77
C GLU A 139 -13.31 -12.45 8.38
N GLU A 140 -14.63 -12.27 8.34
CA GLU A 140 -15.58 -13.27 7.85
C GLU A 140 -15.86 -13.14 6.34
N GLY A 141 -15.21 -12.19 5.65
CA GLY A 141 -15.45 -11.90 4.25
C GLY A 141 -16.72 -11.08 3.99
N VAL A 142 -17.30 -10.47 5.02
CA VAL A 142 -18.45 -9.57 4.87
C VAL A 142 -17.95 -8.20 4.43
N LEU A 143 -18.51 -7.68 3.34
CA LEU A 143 -18.16 -6.35 2.85
C LEU A 143 -18.53 -5.29 3.90
N MET A 144 -17.60 -4.38 4.15
CA MET A 144 -17.72 -3.28 5.11
C MET A 144 -18.22 -2.00 4.45
N ASN A 145 -18.11 -1.93 3.11
CA ASN A 145 -18.56 -0.81 2.30
C ASN A 145 -19.55 -1.26 1.22
N ASP A 146 -20.50 -0.38 0.90
CA ASP A 146 -21.58 -0.66 -0.06
C ASP A 146 -21.52 0.32 -1.23
N PHE A 147 -20.65 0.05 -2.20
CA PHE A 147 -20.57 0.83 -3.44
C PHE A 147 -21.26 0.12 -4.62
N THR A 148 -21.50 -1.19 -4.48
CA THR A 148 -22.15 -2.03 -5.49
C THR A 148 -23.67 -2.13 -5.31
N GLY A 149 -24.22 -1.52 -4.24
CA GLY A 149 -25.64 -1.67 -3.85
C GLY A 149 -25.96 -3.06 -3.29
N ARG A 150 -24.94 -3.83 -2.93
CA ARG A 150 -25.05 -5.20 -2.42
C ARG A 150 -25.42 -5.24 -0.93
N ILE A 151 -25.28 -4.13 -0.19
CA ILE A 151 -25.44 -4.17 1.26
C ILE A 151 -26.64 -3.42 1.85
N LYS A 152 -27.24 -2.34 1.37
CA LYS A 152 -28.22 -1.54 2.16
C LYS A 152 -27.67 -1.06 3.52
N ARG A 153 -27.78 0.27 3.74
CA ARG A 153 -27.35 0.92 4.99
C ARG A 153 -27.95 0.31 6.26
N ASP A 154 -29.16 -0.23 6.15
CA ASP A 154 -29.93 -0.79 7.26
C ASP A 154 -29.39 -2.15 7.73
N GLU A 155 -28.60 -2.83 6.89
CA GLU A 155 -27.98 -4.14 7.18
C GLU A 155 -26.51 -4.00 7.57
N TRP A 156 -25.99 -2.77 7.70
CA TRP A 156 -24.62 -2.52 8.10
C TRP A 156 -24.37 -3.01 9.52
N LYS A 157 -23.45 -3.98 9.64
CA LYS A 157 -23.01 -4.54 10.92
C LYS A 157 -21.60 -4.03 11.22
N PRO A 158 -21.24 -3.85 12.51
CA PRO A 158 -19.86 -3.62 12.89
C PRO A 158 -18.96 -4.72 12.31
N PRO A 159 -17.77 -4.37 11.79
CA PRO A 159 -16.88 -5.34 11.18
C PRO A 159 -16.41 -6.37 12.20
N LYS A 160 -16.39 -7.63 11.79
CA LYS A 160 -15.99 -8.72 12.66
C LYS A 160 -14.49 -8.98 12.58
N GLY A 161 -13.95 -9.42 13.72
CA GLY A 161 -12.54 -9.76 13.82
C GLY A 161 -11.60 -8.56 13.66
N ASN A 162 -10.31 -8.85 13.51
CA ASN A 162 -9.26 -7.83 13.40
C ASN A 162 -8.49 -7.91 12.08
N VAL A 163 -8.86 -8.83 11.19
CA VAL A 163 -8.30 -8.93 9.85
C VAL A 163 -9.20 -8.18 8.86
N ARG A 164 -8.56 -7.52 7.90
CA ARG A 164 -9.23 -6.84 6.80
C ARG A 164 -8.62 -7.31 5.49
N THR A 165 -9.45 -7.49 4.49
CA THR A 165 -9.02 -7.74 3.11
C THR A 165 -9.56 -6.61 2.25
N VAL A 166 -8.65 -5.87 1.62
CA VAL A 166 -8.97 -4.75 0.75
C VAL A 166 -8.71 -5.18 -0.68
N THR A 167 -9.73 -5.11 -1.52
CA THR A 167 -9.60 -5.27 -2.97
C THR A 167 -9.25 -3.90 -3.56
N VAL A 168 -8.18 -3.83 -4.33
CA VAL A 168 -7.64 -2.60 -4.88
C VAL A 168 -7.45 -2.69 -6.39
N SER A 169 -7.66 -1.58 -7.09
CA SER A 169 -7.20 -1.40 -8.47
C SER A 169 -5.78 -0.85 -8.49
N MET A 170 -4.98 -1.32 -9.46
CA MET A 170 -3.58 -0.96 -9.61
C MET A 170 -3.36 -0.24 -10.95
N ASP A 171 -2.29 0.56 -11.04
CA ASP A 171 -1.91 1.22 -12.30
C ASP A 171 -1.38 0.19 -13.31
N THR A 172 -2.11 -0.01 -14.41
CA THR A 172 -1.75 -0.98 -15.45
C THR A 172 -0.58 -0.55 -16.30
N ALA A 173 -0.34 0.76 -16.46
CA ALA A 173 0.85 1.25 -17.16
C ALA A 173 2.09 1.00 -16.31
N GLN A 174 2.01 1.25 -15.00
CA GLN A 174 3.10 0.94 -14.08
C GLN A 174 3.38 -0.58 -14.02
N TYR A 175 2.34 -1.41 -13.96
CA TYR A 175 2.49 -2.87 -14.03
C TYR A 175 3.21 -3.34 -15.29
N HIS A 176 2.79 -2.83 -16.46
CA HIS A 176 3.43 -3.17 -17.71
C HIS A 176 4.92 -2.77 -17.72
N MET A 177 5.25 -1.58 -17.19
CA MET A 177 6.65 -1.15 -17.07
C MET A 177 7.44 -2.05 -16.13
N ASP A 178 6.91 -2.38 -14.96
CA ASP A 178 7.58 -3.20 -13.95
C ASP A 178 7.89 -4.61 -14.46
N VAL A 179 6.90 -5.26 -15.09
CA VAL A 179 7.08 -6.61 -15.67
C VAL A 179 8.07 -6.59 -16.83
N SER A 180 8.01 -5.55 -17.67
CA SER A 180 8.96 -5.40 -18.79
C SER A 180 10.39 -5.18 -18.29
N ASP A 181 10.56 -4.34 -17.27
CA ASP A 181 11.87 -4.08 -16.67
C ASP A 181 12.44 -5.32 -15.96
N ALA A 182 11.60 -6.06 -15.22
CA ALA A 182 12.01 -7.31 -14.59
C ALA A 182 12.47 -8.33 -15.64
N ALA A 183 11.72 -8.48 -16.74
CA ALA A 183 12.08 -9.39 -17.83
C ALA A 183 13.36 -8.98 -18.58
N ALA A 184 13.55 -7.67 -18.81
CA ALA A 184 14.70 -7.16 -19.57
C ALA A 184 15.99 -7.15 -18.74
N LYS A 185 15.90 -6.83 -17.44
CA LYS A 185 17.06 -6.63 -16.57
C LYS A 185 17.30 -7.80 -15.61
N GLY A 186 16.44 -8.80 -15.59
CA GLY A 186 16.49 -9.90 -14.62
C GLY A 186 16.20 -9.45 -13.19
N GLY A 187 15.38 -8.40 -13.03
CA GLY A 187 15.02 -7.85 -11.73
C GLY A 187 14.02 -8.72 -10.95
N GLU A 188 13.87 -8.48 -9.65
CA GLU A 188 12.85 -9.15 -8.83
C GLU A 188 11.43 -8.70 -9.21
N ASP A 189 10.46 -9.59 -9.03
CA ASP A 189 9.06 -9.25 -9.22
C ASP A 189 8.58 -8.37 -8.07
N VAL A 190 8.44 -7.06 -8.33
CA VAL A 190 7.97 -6.04 -7.37
C VAL A 190 6.69 -6.49 -6.65
N TYR A 191 5.76 -7.12 -7.35
CA TYR A 191 4.45 -7.51 -6.81
C TYR A 191 4.51 -8.68 -5.81
N SER A 192 5.65 -9.34 -5.70
CA SER A 192 5.92 -10.37 -4.69
C SER A 192 6.59 -9.83 -3.42
N THR A 193 6.94 -8.53 -3.38
CA THR A 193 7.81 -7.97 -2.33
C THR A 193 7.10 -7.07 -1.32
N PHE A 194 5.84 -6.68 -1.57
CA PHE A 194 5.13 -5.74 -0.71
C PHE A 194 4.90 -6.29 0.69
N ASN A 195 5.25 -5.51 1.70
CA ASN A 195 5.13 -5.92 3.11
C ASN A 195 4.58 -4.82 4.03
N VAL A 196 4.34 -3.61 3.51
CA VAL A 196 3.69 -2.52 4.25
C VAL A 196 2.64 -1.84 3.38
N LEU A 197 1.47 -1.57 3.97
CA LEU A 197 0.40 -0.77 3.39
C LEU A 197 0.32 0.56 4.13
N VAL A 198 0.29 1.67 3.39
CA VAL A 198 0.18 3.03 3.94
C VAL A 198 -1.07 3.71 3.41
N ARG A 199 -1.86 4.30 4.30
CA ARG A 199 -2.99 5.17 3.96
C ARG A 199 -2.58 6.64 4.04
N ARG A 200 -3.27 7.51 3.31
CA ARG A 200 -3.10 8.97 3.44
C ARG A 200 -4.10 9.58 4.41
N LYS A 201 -3.85 10.82 4.84
CA LYS A 201 -4.83 11.58 5.62
C LYS A 201 -6.05 11.86 4.72
N PRO A 202 -7.29 11.68 5.21
CA PRO A 202 -8.49 11.85 4.38
C PRO A 202 -8.63 13.22 3.70
N LYS A 203 -8.06 14.28 4.29
CA LYS A 203 -8.08 15.64 3.72
C LYS A 203 -7.13 15.83 2.53
N GLU A 204 -6.12 14.95 2.41
CA GLU A 204 -5.03 15.04 1.44
C GLU A 204 -5.15 13.96 0.35
N ASN A 205 -6.18 13.10 0.42
CA ASN A 205 -6.33 11.93 -0.46
C ASN A 205 -7.01 12.23 -1.83
N ASN A 206 -7.03 13.49 -2.29
CA ASN A 206 -7.79 13.91 -3.48
C ASN A 206 -6.94 14.03 -4.77
N PHE A 207 -5.71 13.52 -4.79
CA PHE A 207 -4.76 13.85 -5.87
C PHE A 207 -5.01 13.14 -7.21
N LYS A 208 -5.85 12.12 -7.24
CA LYS A 208 -6.15 11.33 -8.46
C LYS A 208 -7.50 11.71 -9.10
N ALA A 209 -8.24 12.64 -8.49
CA ALA A 209 -9.54 13.13 -8.97
C ALA A 209 -9.39 14.13 -10.15
#